data_AF-A0A1Z4NHR8-F1
#
_entry.id   AF-A0A1Z4NHR8-F1
#
_cell.length_a   1.000
_cell.length_b   1.000
_cell.length_c   1.000
_cell.angle_alpha   90.00
_cell.angle_beta   90.00
_cell.angle_gamma   90.00
#
_symmetry.space_group_name_H-M   'P 1'
#
loop_
_entity.id
_entity.type
_entity.pdbx_description
1 polymer ?
#
loop_
_entity_poly.entity_id
_entity_poly.type
_entity_poly.pdbx_seq_one_letter_code
_entity_poly.pdbx_strand_id
1 'polypeptide(L)' 'MELAEERPELLEKVEVMGVDSGYDGDKFGLAVWLMIPAQVEVMHRKEKQFEVLPKRWLVERTFAWFNQYRR' A
#
# COMPACT_ATOMS: atom_id res chain seq x y z
N MET A 1 4.26 12.63 3.30
CA MET A 1 4.68 13.79 2.47
C MET A 1 6.16 14.06 2.66
N GLU A 2 6.65 14.05 3.90
CA GLU A 2 8.07 14.17 4.26
C GLU A 2 9.00 13.32 3.37
N LEU A 3 8.72 12.02 3.15
CA LEU A 3 9.58 11.19 2.29
C LEU A 3 9.66 11.65 0.81
N ALA A 4 8.53 12.08 0.22
CA ALA A 4 8.50 12.51 -1.17
C ALA A 4 9.18 13.88 -1.37
N GLU A 5 9.22 14.68 -0.31
CA GLU A 5 9.88 16.00 -0.30
C GLU A 5 11.37 15.89 0.05
N GLU A 6 11.71 15.07 1.05
CA GLU A 6 13.07 14.94 1.57
C GLU A 6 13.94 13.99 0.74
N ARG A 7 13.37 12.88 0.25
CA ARG A 7 14.11 11.77 -0.37
C ARG A 7 13.39 11.21 -1.63
N PRO A 8 13.10 12.04 -2.63
CA PRO A 8 12.37 11.64 -3.84
C PRO A 8 13.06 10.51 -4.63
N GLU A 9 14.39 10.42 -4.56
CA GLU A 9 15.17 9.41 -5.28
C GLU A 9 14.86 7.97 -4.83
N LEU A 10 14.32 7.80 -3.61
CA LEU A 10 13.89 6.49 -3.12
C LEU A 10 12.60 6.01 -3.78
N LEU A 11 11.85 6.92 -4.40
CA LEU A 11 10.52 6.67 -4.95
C LEU A 11 10.54 6.53 -6.49
N GLU A 12 11.67 6.83 -7.14
CA GLU A 12 11.82 6.77 -8.61
C GLU A 12 11.44 5.43 -9.23
N LYS A 13 11.64 4.33 -8.51
CA LYS A 13 11.36 2.96 -8.99
C LYS A 13 10.01 2.42 -8.51
N VAL A 14 9.22 3.23 -7.82
CA VAL A 14 7.92 2.80 -7.32
C VAL A 14 6.91 2.88 -8.45
N GLU A 15 6.48 1.73 -8.93
CA GLU A 15 5.48 1.63 -10.01
C GLU A 15 4.06 1.44 -9.46
N VAL A 16 3.92 0.75 -8.32
CA VAL A 16 2.62 0.43 -7.72
C VAL A 16 2.66 0.67 -6.21
N MET A 17 1.69 1.45 -5.72
CA MET A 17 1.45 1.70 -4.31
C MET A 17 0.20 0.94 -3.86
N GLY A 18 0.39 -0.09 -3.03
CA GLY A 18 -0.70 -0.81 -2.39
C GLY A 18 -1.27 -0.03 -1.21
N VAL A 19 -2.57 0.21 -1.21
CA VAL A 19 -3.27 0.92 -0.12
C VAL A 19 -4.47 0.14 0.39
N ASP A 20 -4.92 0.45 1.60
CA ASP A 20 -6.13 -0.12 2.18
C ASP A 20 -7.40 0.48 1.56
N SER A 21 -8.53 -0.20 1.70
CA SER A 21 -9.83 0.21 1.13
C SER A 21 -10.35 1.57 1.59
N GLY A 22 -9.81 2.16 2.66
CA GLY A 22 -10.15 3.52 3.08
C GLY A 22 -9.62 4.62 2.15
N TYR A 23 -8.67 4.29 1.27
CA TYR A 23 -8.08 5.18 0.28
C TYR A 23 -8.66 4.96 -1.13
N ASP A 24 -9.79 4.27 -1.21
CA ASP A 24 -10.48 4.05 -2.48
C ASP A 24 -11.02 5.37 -3.06
N GLY A 25 -10.78 5.58 -4.35
CA GLY A 25 -11.29 6.73 -5.11
C GLY A 25 -10.28 7.43 -6.01
N ASP A 26 -10.78 7.90 -7.15
CA ASP A 26 -9.98 8.53 -8.22
C ASP A 26 -9.16 9.72 -7.75
N LYS A 27 -9.68 10.51 -6.80
CA LYS A 27 -8.98 11.69 -6.27
C LYS A 27 -7.67 11.30 -5.58
N PHE A 28 -7.69 10.21 -4.82
CA PHE A 28 -6.50 9.72 -4.14
C PHE A 28 -5.51 9.15 -5.15
N GLY A 29 -5.97 8.33 -6.08
CA GLY A 29 -5.15 7.80 -7.17
C GLY A 29 -4.46 8.90 -7.98
N LEU A 30 -5.20 9.95 -8.35
CA LEU A 30 -4.67 11.09 -9.07
C LEU A 30 -3.64 11.87 -8.24
N ALA A 31 -3.91 12.09 -6.95
CA ALA A 31 -2.97 12.78 -6.07
C ALA A 31 -1.65 12.02 -5.96
N VAL A 32 -1.70 10.69 -5.80
CA VAL A 32 -0.50 9.85 -5.78
C VAL A 32 0.24 9.98 -7.11
N TRP A 33 -0.45 9.78 -8.25
CA TRP A 33 0.17 9.84 -9.57
C TRP A 33 0.87 11.17 -9.87
N LEU A 34 0.31 12.29 -9.40
CA LEU A 34 0.92 13.62 -9.55
C LEU A 34 2.17 13.82 -8.69
N MET A 35 2.27 13.15 -7.54
CA MET A 35 3.42 13.26 -6.62
C MET A 35 4.53 12.26 -6.99
N ILE A 36 4.13 11.04 -7.31
CA ILE A 36 5.00 9.91 -7.65
C ILE A 36 4.25 9.20 -8.78
N PRO A 37 4.84 9.00 -9.97
CA PRO A 37 4.15 8.44 -11.14
C PRO A 37 3.87 6.93 -11.00
N ALA A 38 3.25 6.53 -9.89
CA ALA A 38 2.90 5.20 -9.48
C ALA A 38 1.38 5.01 -9.59
N GLN A 39 0.96 3.78 -9.86
CA GLN A 39 -0.43 3.37 -9.81
C GLN A 39 -0.83 3.04 -8.38
N VAL A 40 -2.06 3.38 -8.00
CA VAL A 40 -2.63 2.97 -6.72
C VAL A 40 -3.40 1.68 -6.91
N GLU A 41 -3.08 0.68 -6.10
CA GLU A 41 -3.86 -0.55 -6.05
C GLU A 41 -4.53 -0.68 -4.68
N VAL A 42 -5.85 -0.62 -4.68
CA VAL A 42 -6.67 -0.66 -3.48
C VAL A 42 -6.97 -2.11 -3.10
N MET A 43 -6.56 -2.49 -1.89
CA MET A 43 -6.85 -3.81 -1.34
C MET A 43 -8.22 -3.80 -0.70
N HIS A 44 -9.18 -4.49 -1.33
CA HIS A 44 -10.49 -4.74 -0.75
C HIS A 44 -10.52 -6.06 0.00
N ARG A 45 -11.18 -6.04 1.16
CA ARG A 45 -11.57 -7.25 1.86
C ARG A 45 -12.72 -7.91 1.08
N LYS A 46 -12.50 -9.13 0.58
CA LYS A 46 -13.52 -9.90 -0.14
C LYS A 46 -14.43 -10.66 0.82
N GLU A 47 -13.84 -11.31 1.83
CA GLU A 47 -14.55 -12.19 2.74
C GLU A 47 -14.61 -11.66 4.18
N LYS A 48 -15.65 -12.04 4.93
CA LYS A 48 -15.76 -11.71 6.36
C LYS A 48 -14.79 -12.50 7.24
N GLN A 49 -14.25 -13.60 6.75
CA GLN A 49 -13.22 -14.39 7.41
C GLN A 49 -11.83 -13.93 6.98
N PHE A 50 -10.79 -14.43 7.64
CA PHE A 50 -9.42 -14.19 7.22
C PHE A 50 -9.14 -14.97 5.93
N GLU A 51 -8.63 -14.28 4.91
CA GLU A 51 -8.23 -14.87 3.64
C GLU A 51 -6.78 -14.47 3.34
N VAL A 52 -5.99 -15.43 2.88
CA VAL A 52 -4.62 -15.20 2.42
C VAL A 52 -4.68 -14.65 1.00
N LEU A 53 -4.42 -13.34 0.84
CA LEU A 53 -4.27 -12.75 -0.49
C LEU A 53 -2.92 -13.15 -1.11
N PRO A 54 -2.82 -13.34 -2.44
CA PRO A 54 -1.60 -13.85 -3.10
C PRO A 54 -0.40 -12.90 -3.05
N LYS A 55 -0.50 -11.78 -2.32
CA LYS A 55 0.56 -10.80 -2.14
C LYS A 55 1.37 -11.14 -0.89
N ARG A 56 2.56 -11.69 -1.10
CA ARG A 56 3.49 -12.16 -0.04
C ARG A 56 3.67 -11.16 1.12
N TRP A 57 3.84 -9.87 0.82
CA TRP A 57 4.05 -8.85 1.85
C TRP A 57 2.80 -8.61 2.72
N LEU A 58 1.60 -8.84 2.18
CA LEU A 58 0.34 -8.79 2.94
C LEU A 58 0.31 -9.92 3.96
N VAL A 59 0.63 -11.13 3.51
CA VAL A 59 0.67 -12.35 4.33
C VAL A 59 1.69 -12.20 5.45
N GLU A 60 2.92 -11.77 5.11
CA GLU A 60 3.98 -11.52 6.08
C GLU A 60 3.60 -10.44 7.11
N ARG A 61 2.96 -9.34 6.67
CA ARG A 61 2.46 -8.29 7.58
C ARG A 61 1.38 -8.81 8.53
N THR A 62 0.43 -9.61 8.04
CA THR A 62 -0.61 -10.19 8.91
C THR A 62 -0.01 -11.13 9.95
N PHE A 63 0.92 -12.01 9.55
CA PHE A 63 1.60 -12.89 10.51
C PHE A 63 2.48 -12.12 11.48
N ALA A 64 3.12 -11.04 11.06
CA ALA A 64 3.89 -10.17 11.96
C ALA A 64 3.00 -9.55 13.05
N TRP A 65 1.78 -9.13 12.70
CA TRP A 65 0.78 -8.66 13.66
C TRP A 65 0.33 -9.74 14.64
N PHE A 66 0.03 -10.96 14.15
CA PHE A 66 -0.38 -12.07 15.02
C PHE A 66 0.72 -12.53 15.97
N ASN A 67 1.96 -12.55 15.50
CA ASN A 67 3.11 -13.01 16.27
C ASN A 67 3.78 -11.89 17.08
N GLN A 68 3.16 -10.71 17.19
CA GLN A 68 3.69 -9.54 17.91
C GLN A 68 5.08 -9.07 17.43
N TYR A 69 5.49 -9.41 16.21
CA TYR A 69 6.69 -8.86 15.58
C TYR A 69 6.39 -7.46 15.05
N ARG A 70 6.25 -6.51 15.97
CA ARG A 70 6.13 -5.08 15.67
C ARG A 70 7.53 -4.55 15.34
N ARG A 71 7.74 -4.16 14.09
CA ARG A 71 8.90 -3.33 13.71
C ARG A 71 8.67 -1.91 14.18
#